data_AF-A0AAW9KH85-F1
#
_entry.id   AF-A0AAW9KH85-F1
#
_cell.length_a   1.000
_cell.length_b   1.000
_cell.length_c   1.000
_cell.angle_alpha   90.00
_cell.angle_beta   90.00
_cell.angle_gamma   90.00
#
_symmetry.space_group_name_H-M   'P 1'
#
loop_
_entity.id
_entity.type
_entity.pdbx_description
1 polymer ?
#
loop_
_entity_poly.entity_id
_entity_poly.type
_entity_poly.pdbx_seq_one_letter_code
_entity_poly.pdbx_strand_id
1 'polypeptide(L)'
;VSVYLYEDEKNIPMVKGDKGQWEVVIDGDLKNKFYNYKVKINDAVNTVVDPYAYAVGVNGEKSMVVDLESTNPKGWENDIKPEFKIATDAIIYEMHVRDFTIDEDSEVEKEFRGKFKGISQKNPISHLKELGVTHVQLMPISDYKSVDESKLDEPQYNWGYDPQNYNVPEGSYSTNPNDGNVRIKEFKELVKSLHEEGIRVVMDVVYNHTYDTETSLFN
;
A
#
# COMPACT_ATOMS: atom_id res chain seq x y z
N VAL A 1 -12.65 23.64 -6.29
CA VAL A 1 -12.13 22.47 -5.54
C VAL A 1 -11.61 22.96 -4.20
N SER A 2 -11.68 22.13 -3.16
CA SER A 2 -11.08 22.42 -1.84
C SER A 2 -10.44 21.18 -1.26
N VAL A 3 -9.44 21.36 -0.40
CA VAL A 3 -8.94 20.30 0.48
C VAL A 3 -9.82 20.26 1.73
N TYR A 4 -10.35 19.10 2.09
CA TYR A 4 -11.02 18.88 3.37
C TYR A 4 -10.05 18.21 4.33
N LEU A 5 -9.70 18.89 5.42
CA LEU A 5 -8.89 18.34 6.52
C LEU A 5 -9.83 17.76 7.58
N TYR A 6 -9.64 16.48 7.94
CA TYR A 6 -10.56 15.78 8.83
C TYR A 6 -10.40 16.21 10.30
N GLU A 7 -9.17 16.44 10.76
CA GLU A 7 -8.86 16.79 12.15
C GLU A 7 -9.43 18.16 12.53
N ASP A 8 -9.42 19.10 11.59
CA ASP A 8 -9.92 20.46 11.78
C ASP A 8 -11.38 20.63 11.29
N GLU A 9 -11.97 19.58 10.71
CA GLU A 9 -13.26 19.58 9.99
C GLU A 9 -13.40 20.75 9.00
N LYS A 10 -12.29 21.11 8.34
CA LYS A 10 -12.17 22.37 7.61
C LYS A 10 -12.02 22.14 6.11
N ASN A 11 -12.78 22.92 5.34
CA ASN A 11 -12.60 23.02 3.88
C ASN A 11 -11.71 24.22 3.57
N ILE A 12 -10.60 23.97 2.87
CA ILE A 12 -9.64 24.99 2.45
C ILE A 12 -9.76 25.13 0.93
N PRO A 13 -10.27 26.27 0.42
CA PRO A 13 -10.41 26.49 -1.02
C PRO A 13 -9.05 26.42 -1.73
N MET A 14 -9.03 25.76 -2.88
CA MET A 14 -7.86 25.71 -3.77
C MET A 14 -7.98 26.75 -4.87
N VAL A 15 -6.85 27.21 -5.38
CA VAL A 15 -6.76 28.14 -6.51
C VAL A 15 -6.61 27.34 -7.80
N LYS A 16 -7.43 27.67 -8.80
CA LYS A 16 -7.36 27.04 -10.13
C LYS A 16 -6.17 27.61 -10.91
N GLY A 17 -5.30 26.73 -11.41
CA GLY A 17 -4.20 27.06 -12.30
C GLY A 17 -4.57 26.99 -13.79
N ASP A 18 -3.60 27.34 -14.64
CA ASP A 18 -3.83 27.59 -16.08
C ASP A 18 -4.09 26.34 -16.92
N LYS A 19 -3.74 25.15 -16.42
CA LYS A 19 -3.89 23.86 -17.12
C LYS A 19 -4.96 22.97 -16.47
N GLY A 20 -5.85 23.56 -15.67
CA GLY A 20 -6.92 22.83 -14.99
C GLY A 20 -6.48 22.16 -13.68
N GLN A 21 -5.25 22.36 -13.24
CA GLN A 21 -4.80 21.97 -11.91
C GLN A 21 -5.40 22.88 -10.84
N TRP A 22 -5.45 22.39 -9.61
CA TRP A 22 -5.87 23.13 -8.44
C TRP A 22 -4.81 23.01 -7.37
N GLU A 23 -4.46 24.11 -6.73
CA GLU A 23 -3.33 24.18 -5.79
C GLU A 23 -3.71 24.97 -4.54
N VAL A 24 -3.15 24.55 -3.40
CA VAL A 24 -3.19 25.31 -2.15
C VAL A 24 -1.94 25.00 -1.33
N VAL A 25 -1.41 26.01 -0.65
CA VAL A 25 -0.37 25.84 0.36
C VAL A 25 -1.02 25.95 1.73
N ILE A 26 -0.80 24.96 2.58
CA ILE A 26 -1.33 24.93 3.94
C ILE A 26 -0.13 24.93 4.88
N ASP A 27 0.01 26.01 5.65
CA ASP A 27 1.13 26.16 6.58
C ASP A 27 0.94 25.28 7.83
N GLY A 28 2.05 24.77 8.36
CA GLY A 28 2.11 23.97 9.59
C GLY A 28 2.52 22.52 9.38
N ASP A 29 2.62 21.77 10.47
CA ASP A 29 2.87 20.33 10.42
C ASP A 29 1.57 19.58 10.08
N LEU A 30 1.57 18.92 8.93
CA LEU A 30 0.46 18.11 8.43
C LEU A 30 0.74 16.62 8.54
N LYS A 31 1.90 16.21 9.08
CA LYS A 31 2.27 14.80 9.20
C LYS A 31 1.16 14.00 9.91
N ASN A 32 0.78 12.87 9.30
CA ASN A 32 -0.26 11.95 9.74
C ASN A 32 -1.69 12.51 9.75
N LYS A 33 -1.92 13.73 9.23
CA LYS A 33 -3.27 14.28 9.09
C LYS A 33 -3.98 13.69 7.88
N PHE A 34 -5.28 13.47 8.04
CA PHE A 34 -6.13 12.98 6.97
C PHE A 34 -6.73 14.12 6.16
N TYR A 35 -6.78 13.93 4.85
CA TYR A 35 -7.40 14.87 3.92
C TYR A 35 -8.09 14.14 2.77
N ASN A 36 -9.01 14.82 2.10
CA ASN A 36 -9.55 14.42 0.79
C ASN A 36 -9.87 15.69 -0.01
N TYR A 37 -10.01 15.58 -1.32
CA TYR A 37 -10.50 16.69 -2.14
C TYR A 37 -12.02 16.72 -2.13
N LYS A 38 -12.59 17.93 -2.06
CA LYS A 38 -13.98 18.18 -2.44
C LYS A 38 -14.04 18.85 -3.80
N VAL A 39 -14.62 18.14 -4.76
CA VAL A 39 -14.72 18.56 -6.15
C VAL A 39 -16.19 18.82 -6.45
N LYS A 40 -16.51 20.03 -6.90
CA LYS A 40 -17.85 20.38 -7.39
C LYS A 40 -17.88 20.22 -8.91
N ILE A 41 -18.69 19.30 -9.41
CA ILE A 41 -18.94 19.09 -10.84
C ILE A 41 -20.45 19.31 -11.05
N ASN A 42 -20.80 20.31 -11.86
CA ASN A 42 -22.18 20.78 -11.98
C ASN A 42 -22.76 21.12 -10.59
N ASP A 43 -23.87 20.48 -10.20
CA ASP A 43 -24.54 20.70 -8.92
C ASP A 43 -24.12 19.71 -7.81
N ALA A 44 -23.32 18.70 -8.15
CA ALA A 44 -22.85 17.69 -7.20
C ALA A 44 -21.50 18.06 -6.57
N VAL A 45 -21.35 17.76 -5.27
CA VAL A 45 -20.08 17.87 -4.55
C VAL A 45 -19.63 16.46 -4.17
N ASN A 46 -18.53 16.02 -4.77
CA ASN A 46 -17.92 14.72 -4.52
C ASN A 46 -16.76 14.89 -3.55
N THR A 47 -16.60 13.95 -2.62
CA THR A 47 -15.40 13.84 -1.77
C THR A 47 -14.57 12.69 -2.31
N VAL A 48 -13.34 12.96 -2.72
CA VAL A 48 -12.47 11.98 -3.38
C VAL A 48 -11.12 11.90 -2.68
N VAL A 49 -10.61 10.68 -2.57
CA VAL A 49 -9.23 10.40 -2.15
C VAL A 49 -8.28 10.96 -3.21
N ASP A 50 -7.13 11.46 -2.79
CA ASP A 50 -6.11 11.92 -3.73
C ASP A 50 -5.62 10.72 -4.55
N PRO A 51 -5.78 10.71 -5.89
CA PRO A 51 -5.23 9.65 -6.75
C PRO A 51 -3.72 9.42 -6.56
N TYR A 52 -3.00 10.42 -6.04
CA TYR A 52 -1.58 10.42 -5.76
C TYR A 52 -1.24 10.23 -4.27
N ALA A 53 -2.22 9.88 -3.43
CA ALA A 53 -1.96 9.57 -2.03
C ALA A 53 -0.92 8.44 -1.90
N TYR A 54 0.10 8.65 -1.07
CA TYR A 54 1.07 7.60 -0.72
C TYR A 54 0.65 6.81 0.53
N ALA A 55 -0.30 7.34 1.30
CA ALA A 55 -0.83 6.71 2.49
C ALA A 55 -2.33 7.01 2.60
N VAL A 56 -3.06 6.05 3.14
CA VAL A 56 -4.49 6.15 3.45
C VAL A 56 -4.78 5.55 4.82
N GLY A 57 -5.94 5.91 5.38
CA GLY A 57 -6.50 5.24 6.54
C GLY A 57 -7.14 3.90 6.19
N VAL A 58 -7.79 3.29 7.18
CA VAL A 58 -8.52 2.02 7.03
C VAL A 58 -9.50 2.07 5.84
N ASN A 59 -9.55 0.99 5.06
CA ASN A 59 -10.37 0.80 3.85
C ASN A 59 -10.11 1.81 2.72
N GLY A 60 -8.97 2.52 2.75
CA GLY A 60 -8.60 3.41 1.66
C GLY A 60 -9.47 4.65 1.51
N GLU A 61 -10.29 5.02 2.52
CA GLU A 61 -11.34 6.04 2.40
C GLU A 61 -10.85 7.48 2.61
N LYS A 62 -9.68 7.65 3.22
CA LYS A 62 -9.11 8.95 3.57
C LYS A 62 -7.64 8.99 3.20
N SER A 63 -7.24 9.95 2.37
CA SER A 63 -5.83 10.23 2.11
C SER A 63 -5.15 10.67 3.40
N MET A 64 -3.90 10.32 3.60
CA MET A 64 -3.09 10.72 4.75
C MET A 64 -1.80 11.37 4.28
N VAL A 65 -1.44 12.51 4.87
CA VAL A 65 -0.13 13.11 4.64
C VAL A 65 0.93 12.30 5.37
N VAL A 66 1.91 11.79 4.63
CA VAL A 66 2.97 10.92 5.15
C VAL A 66 4.34 11.55 4.92
N ASP A 67 5.19 11.45 5.94
CA ASP A 67 6.63 11.64 5.83
C ASP A 67 7.26 10.28 5.48
N LEU A 68 7.56 10.08 4.20
CA LEU A 68 8.03 8.80 3.66
C LEU A 68 9.38 8.35 4.24
N GLU A 69 10.24 9.28 4.69
CA GLU A 69 11.51 8.92 5.31
C GLU A 69 11.28 8.32 6.69
N SER A 70 10.27 8.80 7.43
CA SER A 70 9.94 8.25 8.74
C SER A 70 9.36 6.83 8.73
N THR A 71 8.97 6.33 7.55
CA THR A 71 8.53 4.93 7.37
C THR A 71 9.68 3.98 7.01
N ASN A 72 10.90 4.49 6.82
CA ASN A 72 12.06 3.66 6.54
C ASN A 72 12.38 2.72 7.73
N PRO A 73 12.52 1.41 7.50
CA PRO A 73 13.02 0.53 8.55
C PRO A 73 14.50 0.80 8.85
N LYS A 74 14.96 0.26 9.98
CA LYS A 74 16.37 0.41 10.39
C LYS A 74 17.30 -0.15 9.31
N GLY A 75 18.27 0.67 8.88
CA GLY A 75 19.26 0.29 7.89
C GLY A 75 18.76 0.34 6.45
N TRP A 76 17.58 0.88 6.19
CA TRP A 76 17.01 1.05 4.84
C TRP A 76 17.90 1.85 3.90
N GLU A 77 18.64 2.82 4.43
CA GLU A 77 19.62 3.61 3.68
C GLU A 77 20.77 2.78 3.11
N ASN A 78 20.97 1.56 3.61
CA ASN A 78 21.95 0.59 3.13
C ASN A 78 21.31 -0.56 2.35
N ASP A 79 20.00 -0.54 2.11
CA ASP A 79 19.35 -1.55 1.28
C ASP A 79 19.88 -1.45 -0.15
N ILE A 80 20.35 -2.58 -0.68
CA ILE A 80 20.86 -2.69 -2.03
C ILE A 80 20.08 -3.82 -2.68
N LYS A 81 19.21 -3.46 -3.63
CA LYS A 81 18.60 -4.41 -4.53
C LYS A 81 19.71 -5.31 -5.12
N PRO A 82 19.54 -6.66 -5.16
CA PRO A 82 20.59 -7.58 -5.65
C PRO A 82 21.03 -7.25 -7.10
N GLU A 83 22.00 -7.90 -7.73
CA GLU A 83 22.38 -7.62 -9.13
C GLU A 83 21.54 -8.45 -10.14
N PHE A 84 21.17 -7.92 -11.31
CA PHE A 84 20.41 -8.64 -12.36
C PHE A 84 20.73 -8.03 -13.71
N LYS A 85 21.26 -8.85 -14.61
CA LYS A 85 21.81 -8.41 -15.90
C LYS A 85 20.88 -8.72 -17.06
N ILE A 86 20.35 -9.94 -17.12
CA ILE A 86 19.58 -10.43 -18.27
C ILE A 86 18.29 -11.07 -17.76
N ALA A 87 17.18 -10.78 -18.45
CA ALA A 87 15.85 -11.25 -18.07
C ALA A 87 15.74 -12.78 -17.94
N THR A 88 16.46 -13.52 -18.77
CA THR A 88 16.46 -15.00 -18.79
C THR A 88 17.14 -15.64 -17.58
N ASP A 89 17.84 -14.86 -16.75
CA ASP A 89 18.43 -15.35 -15.50
C ASP A 89 17.38 -15.41 -14.36
N ALA A 90 16.16 -14.93 -14.61
CA ALA A 90 15.10 -14.91 -13.61
C ALA A 90 14.43 -16.28 -13.44
N ILE A 91 14.39 -16.73 -12.19
CA ILE A 91 13.48 -17.74 -11.67
C ILE A 91 12.46 -16.97 -10.80
N ILE A 92 11.22 -16.89 -11.27
CA ILE A 92 10.13 -16.13 -10.65
C ILE A 92 9.21 -17.09 -9.88
N TYR A 93 8.90 -16.73 -8.64
CA TYR A 93 7.94 -17.44 -7.80
C TYR A 93 6.76 -16.51 -7.48
N GLU A 94 5.60 -16.81 -8.05
CA GLU A 94 4.37 -16.07 -7.77
C GLU A 94 3.77 -16.49 -6.42
N MET A 95 3.35 -15.52 -5.61
CA MET A 95 2.73 -15.79 -4.32
C MET A 95 1.77 -14.68 -3.88
N HIS A 96 0.80 -15.07 -3.08
CA HIS A 96 -0.14 -14.16 -2.41
C HIS A 96 0.31 -13.90 -0.96
N VAL A 97 0.22 -12.64 -0.50
CA VAL A 97 0.74 -12.25 0.83
C VAL A 97 0.04 -13.01 1.95
N ARG A 98 -1.28 -13.18 1.84
CA ARG A 98 -2.05 -13.97 2.80
C ARG A 98 -1.64 -15.44 2.76
N ASP A 99 -1.65 -16.04 1.57
CA ASP A 99 -1.65 -17.50 1.40
C ASP A 99 -0.33 -18.11 1.87
N PHE A 100 0.77 -17.38 1.68
CA PHE A 100 2.09 -17.87 2.02
C PHE A 100 2.32 -18.14 3.50
N THR A 101 1.59 -17.45 4.39
CA THR A 101 1.85 -17.53 5.84
C THR A 101 0.58 -17.61 6.69
N ILE A 102 -0.62 -17.73 6.11
CA ILE A 102 -1.86 -17.76 6.90
C ILE A 102 -2.04 -19.05 7.70
N ASP A 103 -1.49 -20.17 7.21
CA ASP A 103 -1.63 -21.48 7.83
C ASP A 103 -1.01 -21.53 9.24
N GLU A 104 -1.57 -22.35 10.12
CA GLU A 104 -1.07 -22.47 11.49
C GLU A 104 0.28 -23.16 11.60
N ASP A 105 0.62 -24.00 10.63
CA ASP A 105 1.89 -24.72 10.51
C ASP A 105 2.95 -23.90 9.73
N SER A 106 2.66 -22.65 9.35
CA SER A 106 3.60 -21.77 8.63
C SER A 106 4.84 -21.34 9.44
N GLU A 107 4.90 -21.72 10.73
CA GLU A 107 5.92 -21.30 11.69
C GLU A 107 6.04 -19.77 11.86
N VAL A 108 5.02 -19.02 11.44
CA VAL A 108 4.89 -17.58 11.64
C VAL A 108 4.07 -17.29 12.89
N GLU A 109 4.51 -16.31 13.69
CA GLU A 109 3.78 -15.82 14.86
C GLU A 109 2.34 -15.42 14.49
N LYS A 110 1.38 -15.78 15.35
CA LYS A 110 -0.06 -15.68 15.05
C LYS A 110 -0.48 -14.29 14.56
N GLU A 111 0.02 -13.21 15.17
CA GLU A 111 -0.31 -11.83 14.75
C GLU A 111 0.23 -11.42 13.37
N PHE A 112 1.22 -12.13 12.82
CA PHE A 112 1.86 -11.79 11.55
C PHE A 112 1.46 -12.73 10.39
N ARG A 113 0.66 -13.75 10.67
CA ARG A 113 0.16 -14.69 9.65
C ARG A 113 -0.67 -13.96 8.59
N GLY A 114 -0.29 -14.16 7.33
CA GLY A 114 -0.92 -13.52 6.17
C GLY A 114 -0.67 -12.01 6.04
N LYS A 115 0.37 -11.50 6.70
CA LYS A 115 0.79 -10.08 6.68
C LYS A 115 2.15 -9.92 6.01
N PHE A 116 2.50 -8.69 5.63
CA PHE A 116 3.86 -8.38 5.14
C PHE A 116 4.93 -8.82 6.14
N LYS A 117 4.70 -8.51 7.43
CA LYS A 117 5.56 -8.95 8.54
C LYS A 117 5.76 -10.46 8.64
N GLY A 118 4.74 -11.25 8.28
CA GLY A 118 4.82 -12.70 8.29
C GLY A 118 5.85 -13.20 7.30
N ILE A 119 5.81 -12.67 6.07
CA ILE A 119 6.79 -13.02 5.04
C ILE A 119 8.19 -12.53 5.41
N SER A 120 8.32 -11.36 6.07
CA SER A 120 9.62 -10.84 6.53
C SER A 120 10.32 -11.72 7.59
N GLN A 121 9.66 -12.75 8.12
CA GLN A 121 10.26 -13.62 9.13
C GLN A 121 11.32 -14.56 8.55
N LYS A 122 12.21 -15.03 9.41
CA LYS A 122 13.35 -15.86 9.01
C LYS A 122 12.94 -17.14 8.29
N ASN A 123 11.94 -17.88 8.79
CA ASN A 123 11.58 -19.19 8.25
C ASN A 123 10.98 -19.08 6.83
N PRO A 124 9.98 -18.22 6.58
CA PRO A 124 9.45 -18.01 5.22
C PRO A 124 10.50 -17.55 4.21
N ILE A 125 11.40 -16.63 4.57
CA ILE A 125 12.47 -16.19 3.67
C ILE A 125 13.50 -17.31 3.43
N SER A 126 13.88 -18.05 4.48
CA SER A 126 14.82 -19.17 4.35
C SER A 126 14.29 -20.23 3.39
N HIS A 127 12.98 -20.48 3.41
CA HIS A 127 12.33 -21.38 2.45
C HIS A 127 12.48 -20.90 1.00
N LEU A 128 12.20 -19.62 0.73
CA LEU A 128 12.38 -19.05 -0.62
C LEU A 128 13.83 -19.11 -1.08
N LYS A 129 14.77 -18.83 -0.17
CA LYS A 129 16.20 -18.92 -0.46
C LYS A 129 16.64 -20.36 -0.75
N GLU A 130 16.18 -21.32 0.04
CA GLU A 130 16.47 -22.75 -0.16
C GLU A 130 15.92 -23.25 -1.50
N LEU A 131 14.73 -22.78 -1.88
CA LEU A 131 14.13 -23.08 -3.19
C LEU A 131 14.97 -22.54 -4.36
N GLY A 132 15.81 -21.51 -4.12
CA GLY A 132 16.72 -20.95 -5.12
C GLY A 132 16.08 -19.96 -6.08
N VAL A 133 14.93 -19.37 -5.70
CA VAL A 133 14.25 -18.37 -6.52
C VAL A 133 15.04 -17.07 -6.54
N THR A 134 14.96 -16.34 -7.65
CA THR A 134 15.65 -15.05 -7.80
C THR A 134 14.71 -13.86 -7.61
N HIS A 135 13.42 -14.08 -7.89
CA HIS A 135 12.37 -13.08 -7.81
C HIS A 135 11.15 -13.71 -7.15
N VAL A 136 10.57 -12.98 -6.22
CA VAL A 136 9.21 -13.19 -5.75
C VAL A 136 8.31 -12.22 -6.50
N GLN A 137 7.31 -12.74 -7.19
CA GLN A 137 6.21 -11.93 -7.71
C GLN A 137 5.08 -11.95 -6.70
N LEU A 138 4.82 -10.80 -6.08
CA LEU A 138 3.66 -10.63 -5.21
C LEU A 138 2.44 -10.35 -6.08
N MET A 139 1.38 -11.14 -5.89
CA MET A 139 0.02 -10.79 -6.31
C MET A 139 -0.36 -9.38 -5.80
N PRO A 140 -1.41 -8.72 -6.33
CA PRO A 140 -1.67 -7.32 -6.07
C PRO A 140 -1.52 -6.89 -4.61
N ILE A 141 -0.61 -5.94 -4.37
CA ILE A 141 -0.35 -5.35 -3.05
C ILE A 141 -0.76 -3.88 -2.97
N SER A 142 -1.33 -3.32 -4.04
CA SER A 142 -1.97 -2.00 -3.98
C SER A 142 -3.32 -2.13 -3.29
N ASP A 143 -3.70 -1.11 -2.53
CA ASP A 143 -4.96 -1.03 -1.79
C ASP A 143 -6.17 -1.28 -2.69
N TYR A 144 -7.00 -2.25 -2.30
CA TYR A 144 -8.15 -2.75 -3.07
C TYR A 144 -9.44 -2.81 -2.21
N LYS A 145 -10.61 -2.93 -2.86
CA LYS A 145 -11.89 -2.64 -2.19
C LYS A 145 -12.49 -3.78 -1.36
N SER A 146 -12.31 -5.02 -1.80
CA SER A 146 -13.15 -6.15 -1.39
C SER A 146 -12.88 -6.76 -0.01
N VAL A 147 -11.82 -6.36 0.69
CA VAL A 147 -11.53 -6.82 2.06
C VAL A 147 -11.72 -5.66 3.04
N ASP A 148 -12.59 -5.84 4.04
CA ASP A 148 -12.82 -4.85 5.09
C ASP A 148 -11.69 -4.92 6.13
N GLU A 149 -10.74 -4.00 6.00
CA GLU A 149 -9.57 -3.83 6.87
C GLU A 149 -9.95 -3.50 8.33
N SER A 150 -11.19 -3.08 8.60
CA SER A 150 -11.66 -2.82 9.97
C SER A 150 -12.01 -4.10 10.74
N LYS A 151 -12.07 -5.25 10.04
CA LYS A 151 -12.49 -6.55 10.57
C LYS A 151 -11.43 -7.62 10.36
N LEU A 152 -10.22 -7.36 10.87
CA LEU A 152 -9.09 -8.28 10.72
C LEU A 152 -9.32 -9.66 11.35
N ASP A 153 -10.20 -9.76 12.35
CA ASP A 153 -10.56 -11.02 13.02
C ASP A 153 -11.61 -11.84 12.25
N GLU A 154 -12.23 -11.27 11.21
CA GLU A 154 -13.19 -11.98 10.37
C GLU A 154 -12.45 -12.59 9.16
N PRO A 155 -12.65 -13.90 8.87
CA PRO A 155 -12.07 -14.51 7.67
C PRO A 155 -12.62 -13.87 6.41
N GLN A 156 -11.74 -13.18 5.68
CA GLN A 156 -12.01 -12.54 4.40
C GLN A 156 -10.90 -12.92 3.41
N TYR A 157 -11.20 -12.90 2.12
CA TYR A 157 -10.24 -13.26 1.08
C TYR A 157 -10.58 -12.56 -0.23
N ASN A 158 -9.55 -11.96 -0.84
CA ASN A 158 -9.53 -11.60 -2.24
C ASN A 158 -8.08 -11.70 -2.74
N TRP A 159 -7.91 -11.81 -4.06
CA TRP A 159 -6.61 -11.71 -4.72
C TRP A 159 -6.13 -10.27 -4.90
N GLY A 160 -7.01 -9.28 -4.81
CA GLY A 160 -6.68 -7.86 -4.88
C GLY A 160 -6.68 -7.25 -6.29
N TYR A 161 -7.32 -7.91 -7.26
CA TYR A 161 -7.47 -7.39 -8.63
C TYR A 161 -8.58 -6.34 -8.77
N ASP A 162 -9.01 -5.71 -7.67
CA ASP A 162 -10.02 -4.67 -7.60
C ASP A 162 -9.45 -3.36 -7.01
N PRO A 163 -8.50 -2.71 -7.72
CA PRO A 163 -7.72 -1.62 -7.16
C PRO A 163 -8.58 -0.40 -6.83
N GLN A 164 -8.29 0.19 -5.66
CA GLN A 164 -8.84 1.45 -5.18
C GLN A 164 -7.76 2.54 -5.17
N ASN A 165 -6.66 2.35 -4.45
CA ASN A 165 -5.58 3.34 -4.31
C ASN A 165 -4.22 2.79 -4.79
N TYR A 166 -3.87 3.08 -6.04
CA TYR A 166 -2.71 2.50 -6.77
C TYR A 166 -1.33 2.74 -6.15
N ASN A 167 -1.17 3.81 -5.35
CA ASN A 167 0.12 4.22 -4.81
C ASN A 167 0.29 3.84 -3.34
N VAL A 168 -0.64 3.04 -2.81
CA VAL A 168 -0.74 2.74 -1.38
C VAL A 168 -0.71 1.22 -1.19
N PRO A 169 0.12 0.68 -0.30
CA PRO A 169 0.06 -0.74 0.03
C PRO A 169 -1.31 -1.12 0.63
N GLU A 170 -1.75 -2.35 0.38
CA GLU A 170 -2.97 -2.93 0.93
C GLU A 170 -2.90 -3.03 2.46
N GLY A 171 -3.94 -2.57 3.16
CA GLY A 171 -3.95 -2.51 4.62
C GLY A 171 -4.35 -3.83 5.27
N SER A 172 -5.07 -4.73 4.58
CA SER A 172 -5.37 -6.07 5.14
C SER A 172 -4.11 -6.92 5.35
N TYR A 173 -3.01 -6.61 4.66
CA TYR A 173 -1.69 -7.20 4.87
C TYR A 173 -0.83 -6.47 5.93
N SER A 174 -1.33 -5.37 6.49
CA SER A 174 -0.70 -4.61 7.58
C SER A 174 -1.12 -5.15 8.95
N THR A 175 -0.25 -5.01 9.95
CA THR A 175 -0.61 -5.27 11.35
C THR A 175 -1.53 -4.20 11.94
N ASN A 176 -1.52 -2.99 11.38
CA ASN A 176 -2.43 -1.91 11.77
C ASN A 176 -2.85 -1.09 10.54
N PRO A 177 -4.00 -1.40 9.91
CA PRO A 177 -4.48 -0.66 8.74
C PRO A 177 -4.95 0.77 9.05
N ASN A 178 -5.23 1.09 10.33
CA ASN A 178 -5.66 2.43 10.72
C ASN A 178 -4.53 3.47 10.65
N ASP A 179 -3.27 3.03 10.68
CA ASP A 179 -2.09 3.88 10.53
C ASP A 179 -1.42 3.60 9.18
N GLY A 180 -1.57 4.55 8.24
CA GLY A 180 -0.99 4.45 6.90
C GLY A 180 0.54 4.32 6.90
N ASN A 181 1.24 4.72 7.97
CA ASN A 181 2.68 4.54 8.08
C ASN A 181 3.07 3.07 8.23
N VAL A 182 2.25 2.27 8.93
CA VAL A 182 2.56 0.88 9.26
C VAL A 182 2.60 0.02 8.00
N ARG A 183 1.60 0.13 7.13
CA ARG A 183 1.54 -0.62 5.86
C ARG A 183 2.75 -0.32 4.95
N ILE A 184 3.19 0.93 4.89
CA ILE A 184 4.37 1.34 4.11
C ILE A 184 5.64 0.76 4.72
N LYS A 185 5.81 0.89 6.04
CA LYS A 185 6.99 0.42 6.75
C LYS A 185 7.12 -1.10 6.65
N GLU A 186 6.05 -1.84 6.86
CA GLU A 186 6.07 -3.31 6.81
C GLU A 186 6.35 -3.83 5.39
N PHE A 187 5.82 -3.17 4.36
CA PHE A 187 6.18 -3.51 2.98
C PHE A 187 7.66 -3.22 2.68
N LYS A 188 8.21 -2.08 3.15
CA LYS A 188 9.66 -1.81 3.06
C LYS A 188 10.48 -2.87 3.80
N GLU A 189 10.05 -3.30 4.99
CA GLU A 189 10.72 -4.38 5.73
C GLU A 189 10.71 -5.70 4.96
N LEU A 190 9.59 -6.08 4.35
CA LEU A 190 9.52 -7.23 3.45
C LEU A 190 10.52 -7.13 2.29
N VAL A 191 10.50 -6.03 1.54
CA VAL A 191 11.42 -5.82 0.41
C VAL A 191 12.87 -5.92 0.86
N LYS A 192 13.22 -5.24 1.96
CA LYS A 192 14.58 -5.27 2.53
C LYS A 192 14.98 -6.69 2.93
N SER A 193 14.12 -7.43 3.63
CA SER A 193 14.45 -8.78 4.09
C SER A 193 14.63 -9.77 2.94
N LEU A 194 13.90 -9.60 1.83
CA LEU A 194 14.14 -10.37 0.60
C LEU A 194 15.46 -9.99 -0.07
N HIS A 195 15.76 -8.68 -0.17
CA HIS A 195 17.03 -8.20 -0.73
C HIS A 195 18.25 -8.69 0.05
N GLU A 196 18.18 -8.72 1.38
CA GLU A 196 19.24 -9.25 2.26
C GLU A 196 19.57 -10.72 1.98
N GLU A 197 18.60 -11.48 1.46
CA GLU A 197 18.77 -12.88 1.07
C GLU A 197 18.95 -13.07 -0.45
N GLY A 198 19.19 -11.98 -1.18
CA GLY A 198 19.50 -12.00 -2.62
C GLY A 198 18.26 -12.15 -3.51
N ILE A 199 17.06 -12.03 -2.97
CA ILE A 199 15.79 -12.22 -3.66
C ILE A 199 15.21 -10.86 -4.04
N ARG A 200 14.80 -10.70 -5.30
CA ARG A 200 14.12 -9.50 -5.78
C ARG A 200 12.61 -9.58 -5.60
N VAL A 201 11.97 -8.42 -5.61
CA VAL A 201 10.50 -8.29 -5.61
C VAL A 201 10.01 -7.80 -6.97
N VAL A 202 8.99 -8.45 -7.49
CA VAL A 202 8.15 -8.01 -8.63
C VAL A 202 6.75 -7.77 -8.09
N MET A 203 6.16 -6.63 -8.44
CA MET A 203 4.79 -6.29 -8.07
C MET A 203 3.86 -6.59 -9.24
N ASP A 204 2.82 -7.37 -9.01
CA ASP A 204 1.67 -7.40 -9.90
C ASP A 204 0.88 -6.09 -9.77
N VAL A 205 0.60 -5.44 -10.90
CA VAL A 205 0.01 -4.10 -10.96
C VAL A 205 -1.19 -4.07 -11.90
N VAL A 206 -2.28 -3.45 -11.45
CA VAL A 206 -3.59 -3.54 -12.10
C VAL A 206 -4.01 -2.19 -12.70
N TYR A 207 -3.20 -1.59 -13.57
CA TYR A 207 -3.52 -0.29 -14.19
C TYR A 207 -4.57 -0.35 -15.31
N ASN A 208 -5.11 -1.53 -15.61
CA ASN A 208 -5.99 -1.74 -16.76
C ASN A 208 -7.48 -1.49 -16.45
N HIS A 209 -7.86 -1.40 -15.16
CA HIS A 209 -9.21 -1.05 -14.70
C HIS A 209 -9.19 -0.60 -13.23
N THR A 210 -10.28 -0.02 -12.75
CA THR A 210 -10.60 0.23 -11.32
C THR A 210 -11.60 -0.81 -10.81
N TYR A 211 -11.75 -0.95 -9.48
CA TYR A 211 -12.82 -1.79 -8.88
C TYR A 211 -14.21 -1.46 -9.44
N ASP A 212 -14.55 -0.18 -9.46
CA ASP A 212 -15.80 0.34 -10.00
C ASP A 212 -15.51 1.57 -10.86
N THR A 213 -16.34 1.85 -11.87
CA THR A 213 -16.17 3.04 -12.71
C THR A 213 -16.81 4.26 -12.04
N GLU A 214 -18.07 4.15 -11.61
CA GLU A 214 -18.87 5.30 -11.17
C GLU A 214 -18.36 5.91 -9.87
N THR A 215 -17.89 5.09 -8.93
CA THR A 215 -17.42 5.52 -7.61
C THR A 215 -15.90 5.58 -7.48
N SER A 216 -15.15 5.37 -8.58
CA SER A 216 -13.69 5.49 -8.54
C SER A 216 -13.23 6.93 -8.29
N LEU A 217 -12.04 7.07 -7.73
CA LEU A 217 -11.34 8.34 -7.56
C LEU A 217 -11.05 9.12 -8.87
N PHE A 218 -11.36 8.53 -10.04
CA PHE A 218 -11.19 9.17 -11.35
C PHE A 218 -12.48 9.80 -11.92
N ASN A 219 -13.65 9.52 -11.33
CA ASN A 219 -14.97 10.00 -11.80
C ASN A 219 -15.72 10.78 -10.71
#